data_AF-A0ABD3MG98-F1
#
_entry.id   AF-A0ABD3MG98-F1
#
_cell.length_a   1.000
_cell.length_b   1.000
_cell.length_c   1.000
_cell.angle_alpha   90.00
_cell.angle_beta   90.00
_cell.angle_gamma   90.00
#
_symmetry.space_group_name_H-M   'P 1'
#
loop_
_entity.id
_entity.type
_entity.pdbx_description
1 polymer ?
#
loop_
_entity_poly.entity_id
_entity_poly.type
_entity_poly.pdbx_seq_one_letter_code
_entity_poly.pdbx_strand_id
1 'polypeptide(L)'
;MTHNWADPIMIFLVAALVVSVSSSPSKNVGKIVNYLKEGNDALAAGDFQAAIRSYKACLALDPDERYCNINYASSLVNEWNKSEEYDNAKWEQTARAMSALRHVLSLHPRDGDAAFN
;
A
#
# COMPACT_ATOMS: atom_id res chain seq x y z
N MET A 1 63.25 -1.00 11.50
CA MET A 1 62.85 -1.96 10.45
C MET A 1 62.08 -3.07 11.15
N THR A 2 60.82 -2.81 11.55
CA THR A 2 59.55 -3.15 10.85
C THR A 2 59.33 -4.66 10.68
N HIS A 3 58.25 -5.17 11.28
CA HIS A 3 57.34 -6.25 10.88
C HIS A 3 56.57 -6.65 12.16
N ASN A 4 55.50 -5.95 12.56
CA ASN A 4 54.15 -5.93 11.99
C ASN A 4 53.59 -7.34 11.75
N TRP A 5 53.00 -7.93 12.80
CA TRP A 5 52.23 -9.17 12.75
C TRP A 5 50.76 -8.82 12.78
N ALA A 6 50.10 -9.04 11.65
CA ALA A 6 48.70 -8.76 11.40
C ALA A 6 47.76 -9.79 12.08
N ASP A 7 46.71 -9.26 12.70
CA ASP A 7 45.30 -9.67 12.76
C ASP A 7 44.89 -11.13 13.05
N PRO A 8 43.97 -11.30 14.02
CA PRO A 8 42.92 -12.31 13.92
C PRO A 8 41.54 -11.62 13.85
N ILE A 9 41.08 -11.28 12.65
CA ILE A 9 39.67 -10.96 12.43
C ILE A 9 38.92 -12.30 12.41
N MET A 10 38.29 -12.65 13.53
CA MET A 10 37.24 -13.66 13.56
C MET A 10 36.06 -13.16 12.72
N ILE A 11 35.94 -13.68 11.50
CA ILE A 11 34.77 -13.50 10.65
C ILE A 11 33.67 -14.43 11.20
N PHE A 12 32.78 -13.87 12.02
CA PHE A 12 31.50 -14.51 12.31
C PHE A 12 30.61 -14.37 11.07
N LEU A 13 30.60 -15.41 10.22
CA LEU A 13 29.61 -15.59 9.16
C LEU A 13 28.24 -15.85 9.81
N VAL A 14 27.51 -14.78 10.12
CA VAL A 14 26.07 -14.88 10.35
C VAL A 14 25.41 -14.96 8.98
N ALA A 15 25.20 -16.19 8.51
CA ALA A 15 24.40 -16.45 7.33
C ALA A 15 22.94 -16.05 7.61
N ALA A 16 22.60 -14.79 7.32
CA ALA A 16 21.22 -14.36 7.26
C ALA A 16 20.57 -14.99 6.03
N LEU A 17 19.90 -16.13 6.23
CA LEU A 17 19.05 -16.75 5.23
C LEU A 17 17.83 -15.84 5.04
N VAL A 18 17.95 -14.85 4.16
CA VAL A 18 16.79 -14.10 3.67
C VAL A 18 16.03 -15.07 2.77
N VAL A 19 15.05 -15.78 3.33
CA VAL A 19 14.11 -16.57 2.54
C VAL A 19 13.34 -15.59 1.68
N SER A 20 13.78 -15.41 0.44
CA SER A 20 13.06 -14.64 -0.56
C SER A 20 11.72 -15.34 -0.75
N VAL A 21 10.64 -14.75 -0.24
CA VAL A 21 9.29 -15.25 -0.48
C VAL A 21 8.97 -15.02 -1.97
N SER A 22 9.30 -16.00 -2.80
CA SER A 22 8.99 -15.98 -4.23
C SER A 22 7.49 -16.25 -4.42
N SER A 23 6.66 -15.29 -4.03
CA SER A 23 5.24 -15.32 -4.39
C SER A 23 5.13 -15.15 -5.90
N SER A 24 4.56 -16.15 -6.59
CA SER A 24 4.41 -16.11 -8.05
C SER A 24 3.57 -14.90 -8.46
N PRO A 25 4.04 -14.05 -9.40
CA PRO A 25 3.33 -12.82 -9.80
C PRO A 25 1.86 -13.04 -10.16
N SER A 26 1.53 -14.17 -10.80
CA SER A 26 0.18 -14.54 -11.20
C SER A 26 -0.80 -14.76 -10.04
N LYS A 27 -0.33 -15.26 -8.89
CA LYS A 27 -1.18 -15.49 -7.71
C LYS A 27 -1.57 -14.18 -7.02
N ASN A 28 -0.67 -13.19 -7.04
CA ASN A 28 -0.91 -11.89 -6.43
C ASN A 28 -1.91 -11.09 -7.26
N VAL A 29 -1.81 -11.13 -8.59
CA VAL A 29 -2.79 -10.49 -9.49
C VAL A 29 -4.22 -10.97 -9.22
N GLY A 30 -4.45 -12.28 -9.10
CA GLY A 30 -5.78 -12.80 -8.80
C GLY A 30 -6.34 -12.32 -7.44
N LYS A 31 -5.48 -12.21 -6.42
CA LYS A 31 -5.88 -11.69 -5.11
C LYS A 31 -6.16 -10.19 -5.14
N ILE A 32 -5.34 -9.42 -5.86
CA ILE A 32 -5.53 -7.99 -6.07
C ILE A 32 -6.91 -7.73 -6.69
N VAL A 33 -7.25 -8.46 -7.75
CA VAL A 33 -8.56 -8.35 -8.42
C VAL A 33 -9.70 -8.67 -7.45
N ASN A 34 -9.58 -9.71 -6.63
CA ASN A 34 -10.60 -10.06 -5.65
C ASN A 34 -10.77 -8.98 -4.59
N TYR A 35 -9.69 -8.49 -3.98
CA TYR A 35 -9.76 -7.43 -2.98
C TYR A 35 -10.29 -6.12 -3.54
N LEU A 36 -9.90 -5.76 -4.77
CA LEU A 36 -10.46 -4.61 -5.47
C LEU A 36 -11.97 -4.76 -5.67
N LYS A 37 -12.43 -5.94 -6.10
CA LYS A 37 -13.87 -6.21 -6.28
C LYS A 37 -14.63 -6.13 -4.96
N GLU A 38 -14.16 -6.80 -3.91
CA GLU A 38 -14.79 -6.78 -2.59
C GLU A 38 -14.87 -5.35 -2.04
N GLY A 39 -13.80 -4.56 -2.22
CA GLY A 39 -13.79 -3.15 -1.83
C GLY A 39 -14.81 -2.33 -2.60
N ASN A 40 -14.93 -2.55 -3.92
CA ASN A 40 -15.89 -1.84 -4.77
C ASN A 40 -17.33 -2.17 -4.38
N ASP A 41 -17.62 -3.45 -4.12
CA ASP A 41 -18.95 -3.90 -3.67
C ASP A 41 -19.32 -3.24 -2.32
N ALA A 42 -18.37 -3.20 -1.36
CA ALA A 42 -18.57 -2.56 -0.07
C ALA A 42 -18.74 -1.02 -0.19
N LEU A 43 -17.95 -0.37 -1.04
CA LEU A 43 -18.04 1.06 -1.30
C LEU A 43 -19.41 1.41 -1.91
N ALA A 44 -19.89 0.63 -2.87
CA ALA A 44 -21.22 0.79 -3.47
C ALA A 44 -22.35 0.60 -2.44
N ALA A 45 -22.16 -0.27 -1.45
CA ALA A 45 -23.08 -0.46 -0.34
C ALA A 45 -22.99 0.63 0.76
N GLY A 46 -22.02 1.55 0.66
CA GLY A 46 -21.78 2.58 1.69
C GLY A 46 -21.11 2.06 2.97
N ASP A 47 -20.59 0.82 2.95
CA ASP A 47 -19.77 0.27 4.04
C ASP A 47 -18.30 0.67 3.82
N PHE A 48 -18.00 1.94 4.12
CA PHE A 48 -16.67 2.51 3.90
C PHE A 48 -15.60 1.80 4.73
N GLN A 49 -15.93 1.30 5.92
CA GLN A 49 -15.01 0.53 6.77
C GLN A 49 -14.64 -0.82 6.14
N ALA A 50 -15.60 -1.55 5.57
CA ALA A 50 -15.30 -2.76 4.81
C ALA A 50 -14.49 -2.47 3.55
N ALA A 51 -14.86 -1.42 2.81
CA ALA A 51 -14.13 -0.98 1.62
C ALA A 51 -12.66 -0.68 1.93
N ILE A 52 -12.41 0.11 2.99
CA ILE A 52 -11.06 0.43 3.50
C ILE A 52 -10.25 -0.84 3.79
N ARG A 53 -10.84 -1.84 4.46
CA ARG A 53 -10.13 -3.09 4.78
C ARG A 53 -9.72 -3.84 3.52
N SER A 54 -10.62 -3.96 2.53
CA SER A 54 -10.33 -4.66 1.28
C SER A 54 -9.26 -3.93 0.45
N TYR A 55 -9.34 -2.60 0.32
CA TYR A 55 -8.31 -1.86 -0.41
C TYR A 55 -6.95 -1.89 0.30
N LYS A 56 -6.91 -1.88 1.64
CA LYS A 56 -5.64 -2.09 2.37
C LYS A 56 -5.04 -3.47 2.10
N ALA A 57 -5.86 -4.52 1.98
CA ALA A 57 -5.39 -5.85 1.62
C ALA A 57 -4.87 -5.91 0.18
N CYS A 58 -5.50 -5.19 -0.75
CA CYS A 58 -4.98 -4.99 -2.10
C CYS A 58 -3.61 -4.29 -2.10
N LEU A 59 -3.50 -3.15 -1.41
CA LEU A 59 -2.29 -2.33 -1.35
C LEU A 59 -1.13 -2.99 -0.60
N ALA A 60 -1.42 -3.97 0.25
CA ALA A 60 -0.39 -4.82 0.87
C ALA A 60 0.25 -5.79 -0.12
N LEU A 61 -0.43 -6.11 -1.24
CA LEU A 61 0.11 -6.97 -2.31
C LEU A 61 0.83 -6.15 -3.38
N ASP A 62 0.27 -4.98 -3.72
CA ASP A 62 0.86 -4.02 -4.65
C ASP A 62 0.58 -2.59 -4.15
N PRO A 63 1.57 -1.92 -3.53
CA PRO A 63 1.41 -0.55 -3.03
C PRO A 63 1.09 0.48 -4.12
N ASP A 64 1.45 0.20 -5.37
CA ASP A 64 1.27 1.10 -6.50
C ASP A 64 0.04 0.75 -7.35
N GLU A 65 -0.80 -0.19 -6.89
CA GLU A 65 -2.05 -0.50 -7.59
C GLU A 65 -2.96 0.74 -7.61
N ARG A 66 -3.09 1.33 -8.80
CA ARG A 66 -3.82 2.55 -9.11
C ARG A 66 -5.27 2.54 -8.61
N TYR A 67 -6.07 1.54 -8.95
CA TYR A 67 -7.48 1.49 -8.59
C TYR A 67 -7.67 1.33 -7.09
N CYS A 68 -6.85 0.51 -6.44
CA CYS A 68 -6.91 0.36 -4.99
C CYS A 68 -6.51 1.65 -4.27
N ASN A 69 -5.51 2.39 -4.75
CA ASN A 69 -5.13 3.69 -4.19
C ASN A 69 -6.26 4.73 -4.32
N ILE A 70 -6.86 4.86 -5.51
CA ILE A 70 -7.97 5.80 -5.78
C ILE A 70 -9.14 5.50 -4.84
N ASN A 71 -9.60 4.24 -4.82
CA ASN A 71 -10.79 3.89 -4.06
C ASN A 71 -10.54 3.87 -2.55
N TYR A 72 -9.32 3.56 -2.10
CA TYR A 72 -8.93 3.69 -0.70
C TYR A 72 -9.02 5.14 -0.21
N ALA A 73 -8.43 6.08 -0.96
CA ALA A 73 -8.49 7.49 -0.62
C ALA A 73 -9.93 8.01 -0.60
N SER A 74 -10.75 7.65 -1.60
CA SER A 74 -12.17 8.00 -1.65
C SER A 74 -12.95 7.45 -0.46
N SER A 75 -12.72 6.19 -0.08
CA SER A 75 -13.39 5.56 1.06
C SER A 75 -13.03 6.22 2.39
N LEU A 76 -11.78 6.63 2.59
CA LEU A 76 -11.36 7.38 3.77
C LEU A 76 -12.03 8.76 3.87
N VAL A 77 -12.12 9.48 2.75
CA VAL A 77 -12.81 10.78 2.70
C VAL A 77 -14.30 10.61 3.02
N ASN A 78 -14.95 9.60 2.44
CA ASN A 78 -16.36 9.32 2.72
C ASN A 78 -16.61 8.92 4.17
N GLU A 79 -15.74 8.09 4.74
CA GLU A 79 -15.81 7.71 6.15
C GLU A 79 -15.60 8.89 7.08
N TRP A 80 -14.65 9.77 6.75
CA TRP A 80 -14.42 11.01 7.50
C TRP A 80 -15.60 11.97 7.42
N ASN A 81 -16.17 12.16 6.22
CA ASN A 81 -17.36 13.00 6.03
C ASN A 81 -18.60 12.47 6.78
N LYS A 82 -18.70 11.15 6.98
CA LYS A 82 -19.79 10.53 7.74
C LYS A 82 -19.58 10.60 9.25
N SER A 83 -18.33 10.73 9.72
CA SER A 83 -18.07 10.81 11.15
C SER A 83 -18.46 12.17 11.72
N GLU A 84 -19.30 12.16 12.76
CA GLU A 84 -19.64 13.37 13.53
C GLU A 84 -18.46 13.85 14.40
N GLU A 85 -17.47 13.00 14.58
CA GLU A 85 -16.31 13.23 15.44
C GLU A 85 -15.05 13.51 14.62
N TYR A 86 -14.43 14.65 14.90
CA TYR A 86 -13.15 15.01 14.30
C TYR A 86 -12.00 14.27 14.99
N ASP A 87 -11.44 13.27 14.30
CA ASP A 87 -10.31 12.47 14.78
C ASP A 87 -9.04 12.79 13.98
N ASN A 88 -8.02 13.33 14.67
CA ASN A 88 -6.72 13.67 14.09
C ASN A 88 -6.02 12.45 13.45
N ALA A 89 -6.21 11.24 14.00
CA ALA A 89 -5.60 10.03 13.46
C ALA A 89 -6.25 9.64 12.11
N LYS A 90 -7.57 9.79 11.99
CA LYS A 90 -8.27 9.59 10.71
C LYS A 90 -7.83 10.62 9.68
N TRP A 91 -7.70 11.89 10.08
CA TRP A 91 -7.18 12.94 9.20
C TRP A 91 -5.77 12.63 8.68
N GLU A 92 -4.86 12.22 9.57
CA GLU A 92 -3.50 11.86 9.18
C GLU A 92 -3.48 10.65 8.22
N GLN A 93 -4.34 9.65 8.46
CA GLN A 93 -4.49 8.52 7.57
C GLN A 93 -4.97 8.94 6.17
N THR A 94 -5.98 9.81 6.10
CA THR A 94 -6.47 10.36 4.83
C THR A 94 -5.39 11.14 4.10
N ALA A 95 -4.62 11.98 4.80
CA ALA A 95 -3.51 12.73 4.21
C ALA A 95 -2.43 11.80 3.62
N ARG A 96 -2.09 10.72 4.34
CA ARG A 96 -1.14 9.70 3.85
C ARG A 96 -1.67 8.98 2.60
N ALA A 97 -2.94 8.59 2.58
CA ALA A 97 -3.56 7.96 1.42
C ALA A 97 -3.58 8.88 0.19
N MET A 98 -3.88 10.16 0.37
CA MET A 98 -3.85 11.16 -0.72
C MET A 98 -2.43 11.37 -1.26
N SER A 99 -1.41 11.34 -0.39
CA SER A 99 -0.01 11.40 -0.81
C SER A 99 0.39 10.18 -1.65
N ALA A 100 0.01 8.97 -1.21
CA ALA A 100 0.23 7.74 -1.97
C ALA A 100 -0.47 7.77 -3.32
N LEU A 101 -1.74 8.20 -3.36
CA LEU A 101 -2.48 8.37 -4.60
C LEU A 101 -1.77 9.36 -5.54
N ARG A 102 -1.29 10.50 -5.03
CA ARG A 102 -0.53 11.47 -5.84
C ARG A 102 0.73 10.84 -6.42
N HIS A 103 1.43 10.01 -5.66
CA HIS A 103 2.59 9.27 -6.15
C HIS A 103 2.20 8.37 -7.34
N VAL A 104 1.18 7.53 -7.18
CA VAL A 104 0.74 6.62 -8.24
C VAL A 104 0.27 7.37 -9.48
N LEU A 105 -0.47 8.46 -9.32
CA LEU A 105 -0.89 9.31 -10.44
C LEU A 105 0.31 9.98 -11.15
N SER A 106 1.40 10.26 -10.43
CA SER A 106 2.63 10.80 -11.04
C SER A 106 3.37 9.76 -11.88
N LEU A 107 3.24 8.47 -11.57
CA LEU A 107 3.75 7.37 -12.38
C LEU A 107 2.90 7.16 -13.66
N HIS A 108 1.62 7.55 -13.61
CA HIS A 108 0.64 7.39 -14.69
C HIS A 108 -0.03 8.72 -15.10
N PRO A 109 0.75 9.74 -15.54
CA PRO A 109 0.25 11.11 -15.72
C PRO A 109 -0.80 11.25 -16.83
N ARG A 110 -0.85 10.32 -17.80
CA ARG A 110 -1.88 10.29 -18.86
C ARG A 110 -3.24 9.79 -18.39
N ASP A 111 -3.32 9.17 -17.21
CA ASP A 111 -4.54 8.57 -16.66
C ASP A 111 -5.17 9.42 -15.55
N GLY A 112 -4.56 10.57 -15.22
CA GLY A 112 -5.07 11.54 -14.25
C GLY A 112 -6.37 12.20 -14.71
N ASP A 113 -6.51 12.45 -16.02
CA ASP A 113 -7.71 13.05 -16.60
C ASP A 113 -8.92 12.10 -16.59
N ALA A 114 -8.69 10.78 -16.49
CA ALA A 114 -9.75 9.77 -16.49
C ALA A 114 -10.26 9.42 -15.08
N ALA A 115 -9.54 9.77 -14.02
CA ALA A 115 -9.92 9.45 -12.64
C ALA A 115 -10.88 10.48 -12.00
N PHE A 116 -11.07 11.65 -12.64
CA PHE A 116 -11.84 12.78 -12.08
C PHE A 116 -12.87 13.38 -13.05
N ASN A 117 -13.12 12.76 -14.23
CA ASN A 117 -14.21 13.14 -15.15
C ASN A 117 -15.41 12.22 -15.02
#